data_AF-A0A316NC29-F1
#
_entry.id   AF-A0A316NC29-F1
#
_cell.length_a   1.000
_cell.length_b   1.000
_cell.length_c   1.000
_cell.angle_alpha   90.00
_cell.angle_beta   90.00
_cell.angle_gamma   90.00
#
_symmetry.space_group_name_H-M   'P 1'
#
loop_
_entity.id
_entity.type
_entity.pdbx_description
1 polymer ?
#
loop_
_entity_poly.entity_id
_entity_poly.type
_entity_poly.pdbx_seq_one_letter_code
_entity_poly.pdbx_strand_id
1 'polypeptide(L)' 'MGIDRIKRNLKLDTNDVVEYCKNKILDKNCAIYKKGKNWYCEIGNIKITINSYSYTIITAHIFN' A
#
# COMPACT_ATOMS: atom_id res chain seq x y z
N MET A 1 -9.31 0.82 -12.72
CA MET A 1 -9.87 0.16 -11.52
C MET A 1 -8.75 -0.49 -10.72
N GLY A 2 -8.87 -0.62 -9.40
CA GLY A 2 -7.76 -0.98 -8.49
C GLY A 2 -6.75 0.16 -8.33
N ILE A 3 -5.90 0.36 -9.33
CA ILE A 3 -4.85 1.39 -9.36
C ILE A 3 -5.43 2.80 -9.20
N ASP A 4 -6.48 3.17 -9.96
CA ASP A 4 -7.11 4.51 -9.83
C ASP A 4 -7.74 4.76 -8.46
N ARG A 5 -8.24 3.71 -7.80
CA ARG A 5 -8.75 3.82 -6.43
C ARG A 5 -7.61 4.11 -5.47
N ILE A 6 -6.50 3.38 -5.61
CA ILE A 6 -5.32 3.59 -4.78
C ILE A 6 -4.72 4.99 -5.02
N LYS A 7 -4.64 5.43 -6.29
CA LYS A 7 -4.18 6.78 -6.66
C LYS A 7 -4.98 7.86 -5.93
N ARG A 8 -6.32 7.76 -5.97
CA ARG A 8 -7.23 8.69 -5.27
C ARG A 8 -7.08 8.62 -3.75
N ASN A 9 -7.04 7.42 -3.18
CA ASN A 9 -6.92 7.21 -1.74
C ASN A 9 -5.61 7.78 -1.17
N LEU A 10 -4.54 7.75 -1.95
CA LEU A 10 -3.23 8.29 -1.60
C LEU A 10 -3.03 9.74 -2.06
N LYS A 11 -4.01 10.35 -2.73
CA LYS A 11 -3.93 11.70 -3.31
C LYS A 11 -2.69 11.89 -4.20
N LEU A 12 -2.35 10.87 -4.98
CA LEU A 12 -1.15 10.88 -5.83
C LEU A 12 -1.43 11.51 -7.18
N ASP A 13 -0.49 12.33 -7.66
CA ASP A 13 -0.45 12.83 -9.03
C ASP A 13 0.56 12.08 -9.92
N THR A 14 0.85 10.81 -9.59
CA THR A 14 1.71 9.94 -10.40
C THR A 14 0.89 8.87 -11.12
N ASN A 15 1.37 8.45 -12.29
CA ASN A 15 0.81 7.31 -13.01
C ASN A 15 1.38 5.97 -12.52
N ASP A 16 2.51 5.97 -11.81
CA ASP A 16 3.15 4.76 -11.30
C ASP A 16 2.87 4.53 -9.81
N VAL A 17 1.60 4.18 -9.54
CA VAL A 17 1.10 3.91 -8.19
C VAL A 17 1.74 2.66 -7.58
N VAL A 18 2.07 1.66 -8.41
CA VAL A 18 2.65 0.41 -7.94
C VAL A 18 4.08 0.65 -7.45
N GLU A 19 4.87 1.38 -8.22
CA GLU A 19 6.23 1.73 -7.83
C GLU A 19 6.26 2.61 -6.58
N TYR A 20 5.33 3.57 -6.48
CA TYR A 20 5.16 4.34 -5.24
C TYR A 20 4.93 3.45 -4.02
N CYS A 21 4.00 2.49 -4.11
CA CYS A 21 3.72 1.56 -3.01
C CYS A 21 4.94 0.69 -2.67
N LYS A 22 5.67 0.16 -3.67
CA LYS A 22 6.88 -0.62 -3.43
C LYS A 22 7.94 0.18 -2.67
N ASN A 23 8.20 1.42 -3.08
CA ASN A 23 9.16 2.28 -2.39
C ASN A 23 8.76 2.55 -0.94
N LYS A 24 7.45 2.68 -0.66
CA LYS A 24 6.93 2.80 0.70
C LYS A 24 7.10 1.53 1.54
N ILE A 25 6.96 0.35 0.93
CA ILE A 25 7.16 -0.94 1.61
C ILE A 25 8.65 -1.21 1.88
N LEU A 26 9.53 -0.78 0.98
CA LEU A 26 11.00 -0.94 1.12
C LEU A 26 11.64 0.07 2.08
N ASP A 27 10.90 1.10 2.50
CA ASP A 27 11.38 2.04 3.51
C ASP A 27 11.67 1.30 4.82
N LYS A 28 12.86 1.51 5.40
CA LYS A 28 13.29 0.86 6.65
C LYS A 28 12.38 1.15 7.85
N ASN A 29 11.58 2.22 7.79
CA ASN A 29 10.64 2.61 8.83
C ASN A 29 9.24 2.00 8.59
N CYS A 30 9.06 1.22 7.53
CA CYS A 30 7.78 0.59 7.24
C CYS A 30 7.55 -0.59 8.19
N ALA A 31 6.49 -0.50 8.99
CA ALA A 31 6.06 -1.60 9.84
C ALA A 31 5.29 -2.62 8.99
N ILE A 32 5.80 -3.84 8.88
CA ILE A 32 5.20 -4.91 8.08
C ILE A 32 4.74 -6.02 9.00
N TYR A 33 3.46 -6.37 8.94
CA TYR A 33 2.88 -7.45 9.72
C TYR A 33 1.78 -8.20 8.97
N LYS A 34 1.59 -9.48 9.29
CA LYS A 34 0.54 -10.31 8.70
C LYS A 34 -0.66 -10.38 9.63
N LYS A 35 -1.87 -10.25 9.09
CA LYS A 35 -3.11 -10.56 9.79
C LYS A 35 -4.04 -11.34 8.88
N GLY A 36 -4.25 -12.61 9.20
CA GLY A 36 -5.01 -13.54 8.37
C GLY A 36 -4.41 -13.68 6.96
N LYS A 37 -5.24 -13.44 5.94
CA LYS A 37 -4.87 -13.58 4.52
C LYS A 37 -4.12 -12.38 3.91
N ASN A 38 -3.79 -11.37 4.72
CA ASN A 38 -3.21 -10.12 4.23
C ASN A 38 -1.94 -9.74 5.00
N TRP A 39 -1.00 -9.16 4.26
CA TRP A 39 0.05 -8.31 4.79
C TRP A 39 -0.47 -6.87 4.91
N TYR A 40 -0.04 -6.21 5.97
CA TYR A 40 -0.24 -4.79 6.21
C TYR A 40 1.14 -4.15 6.30
N CYS A 41 1.33 -3.09 5.54
CA CYS A 41 2.55 -2.27 5.54
C CYS A 41 2.14 -0.86 5.93
N GLU A 42 2.64 -0.35 7.05
CA GLU A 42 2.32 0.97 7.58
C GLU A 42 3.57 1.85 7.59
N ILE A 43 3.48 3.05 7.04
CA ILE A 43 4.58 4.02 6.98
C ILE A 43 4.03 5.44 7.08
N GLY A 44 4.41 6.16 8.13
CA GLY A 44 3.82 7.45 8.46
C GLY A 44 2.30 7.34 8.59
N ASN A 45 1.57 8.10 7.78
CA ASN A 45 0.11 8.05 7.73
C ASN A 45 -0.44 7.13 6.63
N ILE A 46 0.37 6.27 6.01
CA ILE A 46 -0.07 5.41 4.90
C ILE A 46 -0.21 3.96 5.37
N LYS A 47 -1.30 3.31 4.96
CA LYS A 47 -1.51 1.87 5.09
C LYS A 47 -1.66 1.23 3.73
N ILE A 48 -0.82 0.23 3.44
CA ILE A 48 -0.89 -0.63 2.25
C ILE A 48 -1.33 -2.02 2.70
N THR A 49 -2.33 -2.58 2.05
CA THR A 49 -2.81 -3.95 2.31
C THR A 49 -2.57 -4.81 1.08
N ILE A 50 -1.88 -5.92 1.29
CA ILE A 50 -1.42 -6.83 0.24
C ILE A 50 -1.95 -8.22 0.56
N ASN A 51 -2.47 -8.93 -0.44
CA ASN A 51 -2.81 -10.33 -0.24
C ASN A 51 -1.54 -11.14 0.08
N SER A 52 -1.56 -11.99 1.11
CA SER A 52 -0.35 -12.72 1.53
C SER A 52 0.04 -13.89 0.66
N TYR A 53 -0.84 -14.33 -0.24
CA TYR A 53 -0.60 -15.44 -1.15
C TYR A 53 -0.24 -14.94 -2.55
N SER A 54 -1.06 -14.06 -3.12
CA SER A 54 -0.86 -13.56 -4.49
C SER A 54 0.03 -12.33 -4.58
N TYR A 55 0.46 -11.75 -3.45
CA TYR A 55 1.22 -10.50 -3.36
C TYR A 55 0.56 -9.31 -4.10
N THR A 56 -0.76 -9.39 -4.34
CA THR A 56 -1.52 -8.33 -4.98
C THR A 56 -1.78 -7.20 -3.99
N ILE A 57 -1.46 -5.96 -4.36
CA ILE A 57 -1.86 -4.77 -3.60
C ILE A 57 -3.38 -4.63 -3.69
N ILE A 58 -4.09 -4.89 -2.60
CA ILE A 58 -5.55 -4.83 -2.53
C ILE A 58 -6.01 -3.36 -2.43
N THR A 59 -5.35 -2.60 -1.57
CA THR A 59 -5.60 -1.18 -1.35
C THR A 59 -4.40 -0.50 -0.73
N ALA A 60 -4.28 0.80 -0.93
CA ALA A 60 -3.46 1.67 -0.11
C ALA A 60 -4.21 2.99 0.10
N HIS A 61 -4.04 3.60 1.28
CA HIS A 61 -4.75 4.81 1.67
C HIS A 61 -3.99 5.54 2.79
N ILE A 62 -4.29 6.83 2.92
CA ILE A 62 -3.87 7.63 4.07
C ILE A 62 -4.85 7.37 5.23
N PHE A 63 -4.34 7.21 6.45
CA PHE A 63 -5.13 7.24 7.67
C PHE A 63 -5.76 8.62 7.82
N ASN A 64 -7.07 8.64 8.03
CA ASN A 64 -7.78 9.85 8.45
C ASN A 64 -7.59 10.07 9.94
#